data_AF-A0A9E4VZ06-F1
#
_entry.id   AF-A0A9E4VZ06-F1
#
_cell.length_a   1.000
_cell.length_b   1.000
_cell.length_c   1.000
_cell.angle_alpha   90.00
_cell.angle_beta   90.00
_cell.angle_gamma   90.00
#
_symmetry.space_group_name_H-M   'P 1'
#
loop_
_entity.id
_entity.type
_entity.pdbx_description
1 polymer ?
#
loop_
_entity_poly.entity_id
_entity_poly.type
_entity_poly.pdbx_seq_one_letter_code
_entity_poly.pdbx_strand_id
1 'polypeptide(L)'
;GSLIIVVAALVIRFTGFLEIDPLLGMAFGVFLLWASFGIIKESIAVFLEATPRGTDLLTIKRDIEALPGVVRTHHMHAWSLASGRNIFSAHVLQSDEAGPELLDTITQMLMEKYGFYFSTVQIESSDEGEEGAEEIEFLRHEKFIP
;
A
#
# COMPACT_ATOMS: atom_id res chain seq x y z
N GLY A 1 -9.27 18.40 -24.84
CA GLY A 1 -9.02 19.84 -24.75
C GLY A 1 -9.39 20.54 -26.05
N SER A 2 -8.51 20.52 -27.05
CA SER A 2 -8.68 21.29 -28.30
C SER A 2 -9.95 20.97 -29.10
N LEU A 3 -10.36 19.71 -29.19
CA LEU A 3 -11.56 19.31 -29.96
C LEU A 3 -12.85 19.95 -29.45
N ILE A 4 -13.00 20.12 -28.14
CA ILE A 4 -14.21 20.68 -27.50
C ILE A 4 -14.36 22.16 -27.88
N ILE A 5 -13.24 22.91 -27.88
CA ILE A 5 -13.19 24.33 -28.25
C ILE A 5 -13.58 24.51 -29.72
N VAL A 6 -13.10 23.61 -30.60
CA VAL A 6 -13.44 23.64 -32.03
C VAL A 6 -14.93 23.39 -32.26
N VAL A 7 -15.52 22.42 -31.55
CA VAL A 7 -16.96 22.14 -31.61
C VAL A 7 -17.79 23.32 -31.09
N ALA A 8 -17.40 23.92 -29.96
CA ALA A 8 -18.06 25.11 -29.41
C ALA A 8 -18.06 26.28 -30.43
N ALA A 9 -16.89 26.57 -31.02
CA ALA A 9 -16.73 27.64 -32.00
C ALA A 9 -17.60 27.41 -33.26
N LEU A 10 -17.69 26.17 -33.75
CA LEU A 10 -18.55 25.82 -34.90
C LEU A 10 -20.04 26.02 -34.56
N VAL A 11 -20.50 25.52 -33.41
CA VAL A 11 -21.90 25.65 -33.03
C VAL A 11 -22.29 27.12 -32.84
N ILE A 12 -21.47 27.92 -32.16
CA ILE A 12 -21.69 29.36 -32.01
C ILE A 12 -21.78 30.03 -33.39
N ARG A 13 -20.87 29.69 -34.31
CA ARG A 13 -20.81 30.29 -35.65
C ARG A 13 -22.05 30.02 -36.51
N PHE A 14 -22.68 28.84 -36.35
CA PHE A 14 -23.82 28.42 -37.17
C PHE A 14 -25.18 28.60 -36.48
N THR A 15 -25.25 28.63 -35.16
CA THR A 15 -26.52 28.70 -34.40
C THR A 15 -26.67 29.97 -33.56
N GLY A 16 -25.58 30.69 -33.29
CA GLY A 16 -25.58 31.84 -32.37
C GLY A 16 -25.75 31.46 -30.90
N PHE A 17 -25.77 30.16 -30.57
CA PHE A 17 -25.99 29.68 -29.21
C PHE A 17 -24.72 29.84 -28.36
N LEU A 18 -24.62 30.95 -27.64
CA LEU A 18 -23.44 31.31 -26.83
C LEU A 18 -23.32 30.49 -25.54
N GLU A 19 -24.42 29.97 -25.00
CA GLU A 19 -24.39 29.19 -23.74
C GLU A 19 -23.78 27.80 -23.89
N ILE A 20 -23.45 27.37 -25.12
CA ILE A 20 -22.77 26.09 -25.33
C ILE A 20 -21.38 26.05 -24.70
N ASP A 21 -20.69 27.19 -24.65
CA ASP A 21 -19.33 27.30 -24.12
C ASP A 21 -19.26 26.95 -22.61
N PRO A 22 -20.06 27.58 -21.72
CA PRO A 22 -20.08 27.19 -20.31
C PRO A 22 -20.60 25.75 -20.09
N LEU A 23 -21.53 25.27 -20.92
CA LEU A 23 -22.05 23.90 -20.82
C LEU A 23 -20.97 22.85 -21.11
N LEU A 24 -20.23 23.04 -22.21
CA LEU A 24 -19.10 22.19 -22.58
C LEU A 24 -17.95 22.29 -21.58
N GLY A 25 -17.70 23.48 -21.02
CA GLY A 25 -16.74 23.68 -19.94
C GLY A 25 -17.07 22.87 -18.69
N MET A 26 -18.32 22.91 -18.23
CA MET A 26 -18.79 22.11 -17.09
C MET A 26 -18.68 20.62 -17.36
N ALA A 27 -19.15 20.16 -18.53
CA ALA A 27 -19.07 18.75 -18.92
C ALA A 27 -17.61 18.25 -18.96
N PHE A 28 -16.71 19.05 -19.51
CA PHE A 28 -15.29 18.73 -19.54
C PHE A 28 -14.64 18.75 -18.15
N GLY A 29 -15.03 19.68 -17.28
CA GLY A 29 -14.60 19.72 -15.88
C GLY A 29 -14.98 18.45 -15.12
N VAL A 30 -16.23 18.01 -15.25
CA VAL A 30 -16.70 16.74 -14.64
C VAL A 30 -15.93 15.54 -15.20
N PHE A 31 -15.71 15.50 -16.51
CA PHE A 31 -14.93 14.45 -17.15
C PHE A 31 -13.48 14.41 -16.65
N LEU A 32 -12.82 15.57 -16.53
CA LEU A 32 -11.47 15.66 -15.98
C LEU A 32 -11.41 15.17 -14.54
N LEU A 33 -12.34 15.62 -13.69
CA LEU A 33 -12.41 15.17 -12.29
C LEU A 33 -12.57 13.66 -12.20
N TRP A 34 -13.47 13.08 -13.01
CA TRP A 34 -13.67 11.63 -13.06
C TRP A 34 -12.42 10.89 -13.54
N ALA A 35 -11.78 11.38 -14.61
CA ALA A 35 -10.57 10.77 -15.16
C ALA A 35 -9.38 10.83 -14.17
N SER A 36 -9.23 11.93 -13.43
CA SER A 36 -8.16 12.11 -12.45
C SER A 36 -8.43 11.44 -11.11
N PHE A 37 -9.68 11.07 -10.81
CA PHE A 37 -10.07 10.49 -9.52
C PHE A 37 -9.28 9.22 -9.16
N GLY A 38 -8.99 8.35 -10.14
CA GLY A 38 -8.21 7.13 -9.93
C GLY A 38 -6.78 7.43 -9.46
N ILE A 39 -6.09 8.36 -10.11
CA ILE A 39 -4.72 8.76 -9.79
C ILE A 39 -4.65 9.41 -8.41
N ILE A 40 -5.62 10.27 -8.08
CA ILE A 40 -5.71 10.90 -6.76
C ILE A 40 -5.87 9.83 -5.67
N LYS A 41 -6.75 8.85 -5.89
CA LYS A 41 -6.98 7.75 -4.95
C LYS A 41 -5.72 6.90 -4.74
N GLU A 42 -4.98 6.60 -5.80
CA GLU A 42 -3.71 5.88 -5.71
C GLU A 42 -2.65 6.68 -4.94
N SER A 43 -2.54 7.98 -5.22
CA SER A 43 -1.60 8.86 -4.51
C SER A 43 -1.93 8.94 -3.03
N ILE A 44 -3.21 9.06 -2.66
CA ILE A 44 -3.65 9.05 -1.27
C ILE A 44 -3.30 7.71 -0.60
N ALA A 45 -3.49 6.58 -1.29
CA ALA A 45 -3.15 5.28 -0.74
C ALA A 45 -1.64 5.16 -0.44
N VAL A 46 -0.79 5.72 -1.29
CA VAL A 46 0.66 5.80 -1.04
C VAL A 46 0.96 6.72 0.15
N PHE A 47 0.35 7.91 0.22
CA PHE A 47 0.57 8.85 1.32
C PHE A 47 0.09 8.33 2.69
N LEU A 48 -0.95 7.50 2.71
CA LEU A 48 -1.48 6.89 3.93
C LEU A 48 -0.76 5.59 4.29
N GLU A 49 0.34 5.25 3.63
CA GLU A 49 1.09 4.01 3.85
C GLU A 49 0.18 2.76 3.79
N ALA A 50 -0.81 2.80 2.89
CA ALA A 50 -1.79 1.72 2.79
C ALA A 50 -1.11 0.40 2.41
N THR A 51 -1.61 -0.68 2.98
CA THR A 51 -1.13 -2.03 2.67
C THR A 51 -1.29 -2.34 1.18
N PRO A 52 -0.24 -2.83 0.50
CA PRO A 52 -0.31 -3.13 -0.92
C PRO A 52 -1.41 -4.15 -1.22
N ARG A 53 -2.11 -3.98 -2.34
CA ARG A 53 -3.17 -4.91 -2.76
C ARG A 53 -2.59 -6.30 -2.98
N GLY A 54 -3.21 -7.31 -2.37
CA GLY A 54 -2.80 -8.70 -2.50
C GLY A 54 -1.71 -9.15 -1.50
N THR A 55 -1.26 -8.26 -0.61
CA THR A 55 -0.40 -8.65 0.51
C THR A 55 -1.23 -9.36 1.58
N ASP A 56 -0.94 -10.63 1.81
CA ASP A 56 -1.50 -11.40 2.92
C ASP A 56 -0.46 -11.50 4.05
N LEU A 57 -0.60 -10.62 5.04
CA LEU A 57 0.27 -10.58 6.21
C LEU A 57 0.20 -11.86 7.04
N LEU A 58 -0.93 -12.58 7.07
CA LEU A 58 -1.05 -13.84 7.82
C LEU A 58 -0.23 -14.95 7.15
N THR A 59 -0.24 -15.01 5.82
CA THR A 59 0.57 -15.98 5.08
C THR A 59 2.07 -15.67 5.21
N ILE A 60 2.46 -14.40 5.10
CA ILE A 60 3.85 -13.96 5.35
C ILE A 60 4.29 -14.34 6.77
N LYS A 61 3.45 -14.08 7.78
CA LYS A 61 3.73 -14.44 9.17
C LYS A 61 4.04 -15.92 9.32
N ARG A 62 3.15 -16.77 8.80
CA ARG A 62 3.28 -18.23 8.89
C ARG A 62 4.56 -18.73 8.23
N ASP A 63 4.95 -18.14 7.12
CA ASP A 63 6.16 -18.54 6.42
C ASP A 63 7.43 -18.11 7.14
N ILE A 64 7.45 -16.91 7.75
CA ILE A 64 8.56 -16.46 8.59
C ILE A 64 8.66 -17.36 9.82
N GLU A 65 7.54 -17.63 10.51
CA GLU A 65 7.50 -18.49 11.70
C GLU A 65 7.79 -19.98 11.40
N ALA A 66 7.76 -20.39 10.13
CA ALA A 66 8.18 -21.72 9.71
C ALA A 66 9.71 -21.86 9.54
N LEU A 67 10.46 -20.76 9.57
CA LEU A 67 11.91 -20.79 9.47
C LEU A 67 12.54 -21.32 10.78
N PRO A 68 13.56 -22.18 10.70
CA PRO A 68 14.30 -22.62 11.87
C PRO A 68 14.89 -21.43 12.63
N GLY A 69 14.74 -21.44 13.95
CA GLY A 69 15.24 -20.38 14.82
C GLY A 69 14.30 -19.19 15.02
N VAL A 70 13.15 -19.15 14.33
CA VAL A 70 12.08 -18.17 14.62
C VAL A 70 11.16 -18.70 15.70
N VAL A 71 10.98 -17.94 16.76
CA VAL A 71 10.03 -18.24 17.86
C VAL A 71 8.69 -17.55 17.58
N ARG A 72 8.72 -16.30 17.13
CA ARG A 72 7.52 -15.50 16.88
C ARG A 72 7.81 -14.37 15.89
N THR A 73 6.80 -13.98 15.13
CA THR A 73 6.82 -12.73 14.35
C THR A 73 5.62 -11.86 14.74
N HIS A 74 5.89 -10.60 15.06
CA HIS A 74 4.89 -9.61 15.46
C HIS A 74 5.19 -8.27 14.77
N HIS A 75 4.34 -7.26 14.98
CA HIS A 75 4.54 -5.89 14.46
C HIS A 75 4.77 -5.81 12.95
N MET A 76 4.08 -6.67 12.20
CA MET A 76 4.20 -6.72 10.76
C MET A 76 3.46 -5.55 10.10
N HIS A 77 4.19 -4.78 9.32
CA HIS A 77 3.66 -3.70 8.53
C HIS A 77 4.15 -3.79 7.09
N ALA A 78 3.26 -3.57 6.14
CA ALA A 78 3.59 -3.52 4.73
C ALA A 78 2.91 -2.30 4.12
N TRP A 79 3.65 -1.54 3.33
CA TRP A 79 3.15 -0.33 2.68
C TRP A 79 3.75 -0.16 1.29
N SER A 80 3.09 0.64 0.46
CA SER A 80 3.54 0.94 -0.89
C SER A 80 4.21 2.32 -0.93
N LEU A 81 5.47 2.40 -1.36
CA LEU A 81 6.17 3.68 -1.55
C LEU A 81 5.85 4.33 -2.90
N ALA A 82 5.73 3.52 -3.95
CA ALA A 82 5.36 3.94 -5.30
C ALA A 82 4.82 2.72 -6.06
N SER A 83 4.23 2.94 -7.25
CA SER A 83 3.73 1.84 -8.09
C SER A 83 4.80 0.76 -8.30
N GLY A 84 4.53 -0.45 -7.79
CA GLY A 84 5.44 -1.60 -7.89
C GLY A 84 6.63 -1.60 -6.92
N ARG A 85 6.67 -0.70 -5.93
CA ARG A 85 7.70 -0.65 -4.88
C ARG A 85 7.06 -0.77 -3.50
N ASN A 86 6.84 -2.02 -3.09
CA ASN A 86 6.31 -2.36 -1.78
C ASN A 86 7.44 -2.51 -0.76
N ILE A 87 7.22 -2.07 0.46
CA ILE A 87 8.14 -2.15 1.58
C ILE A 87 7.50 -2.96 2.70
N PHE A 88 8.32 -3.65 3.47
CA PHE A 88 7.90 -4.47 4.61
C PHE A 88 8.72 -4.12 5.87
N SER A 89 8.09 -4.18 7.03
CA SER A 89 8.74 -4.10 8.33
C SER A 89 8.16 -5.15 9.26
N ALA A 90 9.00 -5.81 10.05
CA ALA A 90 8.56 -6.73 11.10
C ALA A 90 9.60 -6.86 12.21
N HIS A 91 9.15 -7.37 13.34
CA HIS A 91 10.01 -7.80 14.42
C HIS A 91 9.89 -9.32 14.54
N VAL A 92 11.04 -9.97 14.76
CA VAL A 92 11.17 -11.41 14.78
C VAL A 92 11.92 -11.80 16.04
N LEU A 93 11.21 -12.47 16.95
CA LEU A 93 11.80 -13.09 18.12
C LEU A 93 12.50 -14.37 17.67
N GLN A 94 13.82 -14.41 17.88
CA GLN A 94 14.63 -15.58 17.55
C GLN A 94 14.91 -16.44 18.79
N SER A 95 15.18 -17.73 18.58
CA SER A 95 15.68 -18.61 19.62
C SER A 95 17.15 -18.32 19.94
N ASP A 96 17.62 -18.70 21.13
CA ASP A 96 19.03 -18.59 21.52
C ASP A 96 20.01 -19.33 20.59
N GLU A 97 19.50 -20.33 19.85
CA GLU A 97 20.27 -21.15 18.91
C GLU A 97 20.36 -20.54 17.50
N ALA A 98 19.63 -19.45 17.23
CA ALA A 98 19.59 -18.82 15.92
C ALA A 98 20.84 -17.98 15.67
N GLY A 99 21.48 -18.23 14.53
CA GLY A 99 22.63 -17.47 14.07
C GLY A 99 22.27 -16.21 13.27
N PRO A 100 23.26 -15.36 12.98
CA PRO A 100 23.07 -14.11 12.23
C PRO A 100 22.49 -14.30 10.81
N GLU A 101 22.59 -15.51 10.25
CA GLU A 101 22.05 -15.87 8.93
C GLU A 101 20.52 -15.85 8.85
N LEU A 102 19.82 -15.84 9.99
CA LEU A 102 18.36 -15.80 10.03
C LEU A 102 17.82 -14.52 9.36
N LEU A 103 18.46 -13.38 9.62
CA LEU A 103 18.08 -12.10 9.02
C LEU A 103 18.18 -12.12 7.49
N ASP A 104 19.27 -12.67 6.96
CA ASP A 104 19.48 -12.81 5.52
C ASP A 104 18.44 -13.74 4.90
N THR A 105 18.14 -14.86 5.59
CA THR A 105 17.13 -15.83 5.14
C THR A 105 15.74 -15.21 5.04
N ILE A 106 15.33 -14.44 6.06
CA ILE A 106 14.03 -13.76 6.07
C ILE A 106 13.99 -12.69 4.97
N THR A 107 15.02 -11.86 4.88
CA THR A 107 15.11 -10.77 3.90
C THR A 107 15.07 -11.31 2.47
N GLN A 108 15.78 -12.41 2.20
CA GLN A 108 15.77 -13.06 0.89
C GLN A 108 14.40 -13.66 0.58
N MET A 109 13.73 -14.31 1.54
CA MET A 109 12.38 -14.82 1.33
C MET A 109 11.39 -13.70 1.00
N LEU A 110 11.43 -12.59 1.74
CA LEU A 110 10.55 -11.43 1.50
C LEU A 110 10.77 -10.83 0.11
N MET A 111 12.01 -10.83 -0.38
CA MET A 111 12.33 -10.38 -1.73
C MET A 111 11.87 -11.38 -2.80
N GLU A 112 12.27 -12.65 -2.70
CA GLU A 112 12.08 -13.64 -3.76
C GLU A 112 10.65 -14.18 -3.84
N LYS A 113 10.03 -14.48 -2.69
CA LYS A 113 8.69 -15.07 -2.63
C LYS A 113 7.60 -14.01 -2.70
N TYR A 114 7.81 -12.88 -2.03
CA TYR A 114 6.79 -11.84 -1.84
C TYR A 114 7.02 -10.59 -2.67
N GLY A 115 8.19 -10.43 -3.30
CA GLY A 115 8.47 -9.30 -4.18
C GLY A 115 8.59 -7.96 -3.45
N PHE A 116 8.88 -7.94 -2.16
CA PHE A 116 9.16 -6.70 -1.45
C PHE A 116 10.45 -6.08 -1.99
N TYR A 117 10.39 -4.79 -2.32
CA TYR A 117 11.53 -4.05 -2.84
C TYR A 117 12.57 -3.78 -1.75
N PHE A 118 12.10 -3.55 -0.53
CA PHE A 118 12.93 -3.32 0.66
C PHE A 118 12.22 -3.89 1.88
N SER A 119 12.98 -4.42 2.84
CA SER A 119 12.46 -4.89 4.12
C SER A 119 13.36 -4.49 5.28
N THR A 120 12.76 -4.06 6.37
CA THR A 120 13.43 -3.88 7.67
C THR A 120 12.97 -4.99 8.61
N VAL A 121 13.88 -5.79 9.12
CA VAL A 121 13.55 -6.85 10.08
C VAL A 121 14.38 -6.63 11.32
N GLN A 122 13.71 -6.41 12.45
CA GLN A 122 14.35 -6.34 13.75
C GLN A 122 14.39 -7.75 14.36
N ILE A 123 15.58 -8.18 14.74
CA ILE A 123 15.79 -9.46 15.43
C ILE A 123 15.81 -9.19 16.94
N GLU A 124 14.99 -9.92 17.69
CA GLU A 124 14.84 -9.78 19.13
C GLU A 124 15.22 -11.07 19.85
N SER A 125 15.80 -10.95 21.04
CA SER A 125 16.24 -12.09 21.87
C SER A 125 15.38 -12.26 23.14
N SER A 126 14.49 -11.30 23.43
CA SER A 126 13.54 -11.37 24.54
C SER A 126 12.30 -10.54 24.21
N ASP A 127 11.17 -10.94 24.78
CA ASP A 127 9.85 -10.29 24.64
C ASP A 127 9.72 -8.99 25.49
N GLU A 128 10.84 -8.45 25.98
CA GLU A 128 10.85 -7.35 26.95
C GLU A 128 10.64 -5.99 26.26
N GLY A 129 9.38 -5.55 26.18
CA GLY A 129 9.05 -4.18 25.74
C GLY A 129 7.68 -3.94 25.11
N GLU A 130 6.81 -4.95 25.01
CA GLU A 130 5.62 -4.87 24.14
C GLU A 130 4.31 -4.36 24.78
N GLU A 131 4.29 -3.90 26.05
CA GLU A 131 3.03 -3.49 26.71
C GLU A 131 2.27 -2.37 25.97
N GLY A 132 2.96 -1.51 25.20
CA GLY A 132 2.32 -0.47 24.37
C GLY A 132 2.19 -0.84 22.89
N ALA A 133 2.80 -1.93 22.46
CA ALA A 133 2.96 -2.31 21.06
C ALA A 133 1.79 -3.20 20.60
N GLU A 134 1.27 -4.03 21.51
CA GLU A 134 0.08 -4.87 21.28
C GLU A 134 -1.19 -4.09 20.86
N GLU A 135 -1.28 -2.79 21.15
CA GLU A 135 -2.42 -1.94 20.77
C GLU A 135 -2.45 -1.60 19.26
N ILE A 136 -1.31 -1.69 18.57
CA ILE A 136 -1.14 -1.28 17.17
C ILE A 136 -1.16 -2.50 16.21
N GLU A 137 -1.16 -3.72 16.76
CA GLU A 137 -1.12 -4.95 15.96
C GLU A 137 -2.43 -5.18 15.19
N PHE A 138 -2.40 -4.90 13.88
CA PHE A 138 -3.54 -4.97 12.97
C PHE A 138 -4.24 -6.34 12.94
N LEU A 139 -3.51 -7.43 13.25
CA LEU A 139 -4.02 -8.80 13.29
C LEU A 139 -4.93 -9.11 14.49
N ARG A 140 -4.94 -8.27 15.52
CA ARG A 140 -5.89 -8.39 16.64
C ARG A 140 -7.25 -7.78 16.31
N HIS A 141 -7.33 -6.84 15.38
CA HIS A 141 -8.56 -6.14 15.04
C HIS A 141 -9.55 -6.95 14.17
N GLU A 142 -9.11 -8.04 13.52
CA GLU A 142 -10.03 -8.98 12.84
C GLU A 142 -10.80 -9.90 13.80
N LYS A 143 -10.43 -9.96 15.10
CA LYS A 143 -11.20 -10.73 16.10
C LYS A 143 -12.38 -9.96 16.71
N PHE A 144 -12.62 -8.71 16.30
CA PHE A 144 -13.62 -7.82 16.92
C PHE A 144 -14.64 -7.23 15.93
N ILE A 145 -14.96 -7.92 14.84
CA ILE A 145 -16.18 -7.65 14.06
C ILE A 145 -17.16 -8.81 14.31
N PRO A 146 -18.28 -8.59 15.03
CA PRO A 146 -19.32 -9.60 15.19
C PRO A 146 -20.05 -9.91 13.87
#